data_AF-A0AAT9QID8-F1
#
_entry.id   AF-A0AAT9QID8-F1
#
_cell.length_a   1.000
_cell.length_b   1.000
_cell.length_c   1.000
_cell.angle_alpha   90.00
_cell.angle_beta   90.00
_cell.angle_gamma   90.00
#
_symmetry.space_group_name_H-M   'P 1'
#
loop_
_entity.id
_entity.type
_entity.pdbx_description
1 polymer ?
#
loop_
_entity_poly.entity_id
_entity_poly.type
_entity_poly.pdbx_seq_one_letter_code
_entity_poly.pdbx_strand_id
1 'polypeptide(L)' 'MSPTGLAVAGNGDVYVASLFGGEILKFTCEGQRSRFLAVNMPADVDISGHTLYATIDALGDPSQPPAGKVVKADLR' A
#
# COMPACT_ATOMS: atom_id res chain seq x y z
N MET A 1 12.55 1.04 -6.08
CA MET A 1 11.56 1.25 -4.99
C MET A 1 11.29 2.74 -4.92
N SER A 2 10.02 3.12 -5.02
CA SER A 2 9.56 4.51 -4.87
C SER A 2 8.41 4.49 -3.87
N PRO A 3 8.70 4.63 -2.56
CA PRO A 3 7.66 4.78 -1.57
C PRO A 3 6.89 6.07 -1.84
N THR A 4 5.56 6.01 -1.74
CA THR A 4 4.67 7.11 -2.15
C THR A 4 3.67 7.51 -1.07
N GLY A 5 3.24 6.56 -0.26
CA GLY A 5 2.36 6.79 0.90
C GLY A 5 2.60 5.76 2.00
N LEU A 6 2.19 6.09 3.22
CA LEU A 6 2.30 5.20 4.39
C LEU A 6 1.17 5.41 5.39
N ALA A 7 0.84 4.36 6.12
CA ALA A 7 -0.07 4.41 7.27
C ALA A 7 0.52 3.63 8.45
N VAL A 8 0.23 4.11 9.67
CA VAL A 8 0.67 3.49 10.92
C VAL A 8 -0.52 2.82 11.58
N ALA A 9 -0.42 1.52 11.84
CA ALA A 9 -1.44 0.76 12.55
C ALA A 9 -1.41 1.03 14.06
N GLY A 10 -2.49 0.68 14.76
CA GLY A 10 -2.60 0.89 16.22
C GLY A 10 -1.55 0.15 17.06
N ASN A 11 -0.89 -0.89 16.50
CA ASN A 11 0.21 -1.61 17.14
C ASN A 11 1.60 -1.02 16.83
N GLY A 12 1.66 0.06 16.04
CA GLY A 12 2.90 0.71 15.62
C GLY A 12 3.54 0.15 14.34
N ASP A 13 2.97 -0.90 13.74
CA ASP A 13 3.42 -1.38 12.44
C ASP A 13 3.15 -0.32 11.36
N VAL A 14 4.08 -0.14 10.43
CA VAL A 14 3.97 0.82 9.32
C VAL A 14 3.77 0.07 8.01
N TYR A 15 2.76 0.46 7.24
CA TYR A 15 2.49 -0.06 5.91
C TYR A 15 2.84 1.00 4.87
N VAL A 16 3.55 0.63 3.81
CA VAL A 16 4.10 1.57 2.83
C VAL A 16 3.75 1.14 1.41
N ALA A 17 3.14 2.04 0.63
CA ALA A 17 2.93 1.86 -0.80
C ALA A 17 4.25 2.02 -1.58
N SER A 18 4.73 0.93 -2.18
CA SER A 18 5.91 0.93 -3.04
C SER A 18 5.48 0.90 -4.51
N LEU A 19 5.33 2.08 -5.12
CA LEU A 19 4.70 2.27 -6.43
C LEU A 19 5.32 1.38 -7.52
N PHE A 20 6.60 1.60 -7.83
CA PHE A 20 7.31 0.77 -8.81
C PHE A 20 7.82 -0.56 -8.22
N GLY A 21 7.63 -0.79 -6.93
CA GLY A 21 7.87 -2.11 -6.32
C GLY A 21 6.71 -3.08 -6.55
N GLY A 22 5.51 -2.59 -6.88
CA GLY A 22 4.34 -3.43 -7.08
C GLY A 22 3.91 -4.15 -5.79
N GLU A 23 4.04 -3.46 -4.66
CA GLU A 23 3.73 -4.04 -3.36
C GLU A 23 3.44 -3.00 -2.29
N ILE A 24 2.70 -3.45 -1.27
CA ILE A 24 2.62 -2.79 0.03
C ILE A 24 3.62 -3.51 0.94
N LEU A 25 4.57 -2.75 1.48
CA LEU A 25 5.54 -3.23 2.45
C LEU A 25 4.96 -3.08 3.86
N LYS A 26 5.38 -3.96 4.77
CA LYS A 26 5.16 -3.83 6.21
C LYS A 26 6.50 -3.65 6.90
N PHE A 27 6.54 -2.75 7.86
CA PHE A 27 7.62 -2.60 8.83
C PHE A 27 7.01 -2.82 10.20
N THR A 28 7.58 -3.72 11.00
CA THR A 28 7.17 -3.84 12.40
C THR A 28 7.59 -2.60 13.19
N CYS A 29 7.04 -2.38 14.38
CA CYS A 29 7.47 -1.28 15.24
C CYS A 29 8.96 -1.38 15.66
N GLU A 30 9.57 -2.56 15.56
CA GLU A 30 11.01 -2.80 15.72
C GLU A 30 11.81 -2.64 14.41
N GLY A 31 11.17 -2.18 13.33
CA GLY A 31 11.79 -1.87 12.04
C GLY A 31 12.01 -3.08 11.13
N GLN A 32 11.45 -4.26 11.45
CA GLN A 32 11.62 -5.44 10.59
C GLN A 32 10.76 -5.32 9.34
N ARG A 33 11.39 -5.40 8.16
CA ARG A 33 10.71 -5.26 6.87
C ARG A 33 10.22 -6.60 6.33
N SER A 34 8.98 -6.64 5.86
CA SER A 34 8.41 -7.74 5.08
C SER A 34 7.48 -7.23 3.98
N ARG A 35 7.09 -8.11 3.05
CA ARG A 35 6.04 -7.83 2.08
C ARG A 35 4.68 -8.13 2.73
N PHE A 36 3.77 -7.16 2.69
CA PHE A 36 2.40 -7.36 3.16
C PHE A 36 1.47 -7.83 2.04
N LEU A 37 1.46 -7.11 0.91
CA LEU A 37 0.53 -7.40 -0.18
C LEU A 37 1.16 -7.12 -1.56
N ALA A 38 0.89 -8.01 -2.51
CA ALA A 38 1.19 -7.81 -3.92
C ALA A 38 0.09 -7.00 -4.60
N VAL A 39 0.40 -5.83 -5.16
CA VAL A 39 -0.57 -4.99 -5.88
C VAL A 39 0.11 -4.20 -6.99
N ASN A 40 -0.61 -3.92 -8.07
CA ASN A 40 -0.04 -3.16 -9.17
C ASN A 40 -0.02 -1.66 -8.87
N MET A 41 1.15 -1.03 -8.90
CA MET A 41 1.33 0.41 -8.78
C MET A 41 0.50 1.07 -7.64
N PRO A 42 0.73 0.69 -6.37
CA PRO A 42 0.08 1.35 -5.24
C PRO A 42 0.59 2.79 -5.08
N ALA A 43 -0.32 3.73 -4.81
CA ALA A 43 0.02 5.14 -4.59
C ALA A 43 -0.06 5.55 -3.11
N ASP A 44 -1.08 5.11 -2.39
CA ASP A 44 -1.27 5.45 -0.99
C ASP A 44 -1.97 4.32 -0.24
N VAL A 45 -1.82 4.32 1.08
CA VAL A 45 -2.50 3.41 2.00
C VAL A 45 -3.07 4.18 3.18
N ASP A 46 -4.23 3.76 3.68
CA ASP A 46 -4.81 4.26 4.93
C ASP A 46 -5.46 3.11 5.71
N ILE A 47 -5.64 3.28 7.01
CA ILE A 47 -6.11 2.22 7.92
C ILE A 47 -7.34 2.67 8.68
N SER A 48 -8.39 1.84 8.66
CA SER A 48 -9.57 1.98 9.50
C SER A 48 -9.85 0.66 10.21
N GLY A 49 -9.68 0.67 11.54
CA GLY A 49 -9.80 -0.54 12.36
C GLY A 49 -8.75 -1.59 11.98
N HIS A 50 -9.21 -2.78 11.57
CA HIS A 50 -8.35 -3.87 11.11
C HIS A 50 -8.26 -3.94 9.58
N THR A 51 -8.68 -2.91 8.87
CA THR A 51 -8.70 -2.89 7.41
C THR A 51 -7.74 -1.83 6.89
N LEU A 52 -6.79 -2.28 6.06
CA LEU A 52 -5.98 -1.41 5.23
C LEU A 52 -6.68 -1.19 3.90
N TYR A 53 -6.78 0.07 3.49
CA TYR A 53 -7.23 0.50 2.17
C TYR A 53 -6.01 0.95 1.38
N ALA A 54 -5.97 0.64 0.09
CA ALA A 54 -4.89 1.07 -0.79
C ALA A 54 -5.45 1.52 -2.13
N THR A 55 -4.98 2.66 -2.63
CA THR A 55 -5.22 3.06 -4.02
C THR A 55 -4.15 2.43 -4.91
N ILE A 56 -4.56 1.76 -5.98
CA ILE A 56 -3.67 1.03 -6.90
C ILE A 56 -4.00 1.37 -8.35
N ASP A 57 -3.16 0.89 -9.28
CA ASP A 57 -3.21 1.25 -10.71
C ASP A 57 -3.06 2.77 -10.95
N ALA A 58 -2.22 3.43 -10.14
CA ALA A 58 -2.13 4.88 -10.09
C ALA A 58 -1.58 5.55 -11.37
N LEU A 59 -0.71 4.85 -12.12
CA LEU A 59 -0.05 5.36 -13.32
C LEU A 59 -0.39 4.51 -14.56
N GLY A 60 -1.67 4.16 -14.76
CA GLY A 60 -2.11 3.35 -15.90
C GLY A 60 -1.64 3.86 -17.28
N ASP A 61 -1.99 3.14 -18.34
CA ASP A 61 -1.62 3.51 -19.71
C ASP A 61 -2.06 4.96 -20.02
N PRO A 62 -1.14 5.88 -20.38
CA PRO A 62 -1.49 7.27 -20.67
C PRO A 62 -2.36 7.44 -21.92
N SER A 63 -2.50 6.38 -22.74
CA SER A 63 -3.42 6.35 -23.88
C SER A 63 -4.84 5.93 -23.52
N GLN A 64 -5.07 5.49 -22.28
CA GLN A 64 -6.36 5.07 -21.76
C GLN A 64 -6.81 5.98 -20.60
N PRO A 65 -8.11 6.06 -20.31
CA PRO A 65 -8.58 6.67 -19.07
C PRO A 65 -7.93 6.00 -17.85
N PRO A 66 -7.61 6.75 -16.78
CA PRO A 66 -7.08 6.17 -15.55
C PRO A 66 -8.01 5.08 -15.00
N ALA A 67 -7.45 3.90 -14.72
CA ALA A 67 -8.17 2.75 -14.17
C ALA A 67 -7.88 2.52 -12.68
N GLY A 68 -7.59 3.62 -11.96
CA GLY A 68 -7.27 3.59 -10.54
C GLY A 68 -8.40 2.96 -9.72
N LYS A 69 -8.03 2.14 -8.74
CA LYS A 69 -9.00 1.43 -7.89
C LYS A 69 -8.55 1.40 -6.44
N VAL A 70 -9.52 1.24 -5.54
CA VAL A 70 -9.27 0.98 -4.12
C VAL A 70 -9.37 -0.51 -3.88
N VAL A 71 -8.36 -1.08 -3.23
CA VAL A 71 -8.40 -2.43 -2.67
C VAL A 71 -8.37 -2.35 -1.15
N LYS A 72 -8.79 -3.44 -0.52
CA LYS A 72 -8.77 -3.58 0.93
C LYS A 72 -8.12 -4.89 1.34
N ALA A 73 -7.41 -4.87 2.46
CA ALA A 73 -6.79 -6.04 3.07
C ALA A 73 -7.02 -6.04 4.58
N ASP A 74 -7.13 -7.22 5.17
CA ASP A 74 -7.27 -7.38 6.62
C ASP A 74 -5.88 -7.41 7.27
N LEU A 75 -5.75 -6.81 8.45
CA LEU A 75 -4.50 -6.70 9.21
C LEU A 75 -4.29 -7.82 10.24
N ARG A 76 -5.21 -8.79 10.35
CA ARG A 76 -5.12 -9.93 11.28
C ARG A 76 -4.11 -10.99 10.85
#